data_AF-A0A512HYV5-F1
#
_entry.id   AF-A0A512HYV5-F1
#
_cell.length_a   1.000
_cell.length_b   1.000
_cell.length_c   1.000
_cell.angle_alpha   90.00
_cell.angle_beta   90.00
_cell.angle_gamma   90.00
#
_symmetry.space_group_name_H-M   'P 1'
#
loop_
_entity.id
_entity.type
_entity.pdbx_description
1 polymer ?
#
loop_
_entity_poly.entity_id
_entity_poly.type
_entity_poly.pdbx_seq_one_letter_code
_entity_poly.pdbx_strand_id
1 'polypeptide(L)'
;MNGRSDLVLYLRRSREAVWRAVDGVDEYDARRPLTPSGTNLLGLVKHLATVEYGYVARCSGFAGDLDLPWDDEDDEVNADLWLTPDQSARSIINLHVAVAAHTERAAAALPPDAPATVPWWREPETTFDRLLVHLVAETAQHAGHLEILREQLDGQGDAWDADRSERDASWWAAQVGRIEAAAEPFRGSGATVAAVRA
;
A
#
# COMPACT_ATOMS: atom_id res chain seq x y z
N MET A 1 -4.87 19.37 -19.79
CA MET A 1 -4.82 18.68 -18.48
C MET A 1 -3.84 17.54 -18.61
N ASN A 2 -2.86 17.47 -17.69
CA ASN A 2 -1.76 16.51 -17.77
C ASN A 2 -2.07 15.29 -16.90
N GLY A 3 -3.08 14.50 -17.29
CA GLY A 3 -3.63 13.42 -16.45
C GLY A 3 -2.56 12.44 -15.94
N ARG A 4 -1.56 12.12 -16.79
CA ARG A 4 -0.45 11.26 -16.38
C ARG A 4 0.46 11.87 -15.32
N SER A 5 0.78 13.16 -15.39
CA SER A 5 1.63 13.75 -14.34
C SER A 5 0.94 13.72 -12.98
N ASP A 6 -0.39 13.85 -12.97
CA ASP A 6 -1.16 13.74 -11.74
C ASP A 6 -1.13 12.31 -11.21
N LEU A 7 -1.31 11.30 -12.06
CA LEU A 7 -1.19 9.88 -11.66
C LEU A 7 0.19 9.58 -11.05
N VAL A 8 1.28 9.99 -11.70
CA VAL A 8 2.64 9.81 -11.19
C VAL A 8 2.84 10.56 -9.87
N LEU A 9 2.32 11.79 -9.75
CA LEU A 9 2.38 12.58 -8.52
C LEU A 9 1.66 11.88 -7.36
N TYR A 10 0.42 11.42 -7.56
CA TYR A 10 -0.35 10.74 -6.53
C TYR A 10 0.28 9.41 -6.14
N LEU A 11 0.81 8.65 -7.10
CA LEU A 11 1.52 7.41 -6.81
C LEU A 11 2.77 7.65 -5.97
N ARG A 12 3.57 8.68 -6.28
CA ARG A 12 4.72 9.09 -5.44
C ARG A 12 4.29 9.43 -4.01
N ARG A 13 3.22 10.20 -3.83
CA ARG A 13 2.70 10.57 -2.50
C ARG A 13 2.31 9.34 -1.68
N SER A 14 1.63 8.37 -2.30
CA SER A 14 1.26 7.12 -1.63
C SER A 14 2.50 6.30 -1.24
N ARG A 15 3.52 6.23 -2.09
CA ARG A 15 4.79 5.56 -1.78
C ARG A 15 5.54 6.23 -0.63
N GLU A 16 5.53 7.56 -0.57
CA GLU A 16 6.13 8.29 0.56
C GLU A 16 5.41 7.97 1.88
N ALA A 17 4.08 7.81 1.87
CA ALA A 17 3.33 7.37 3.06
C ALA A 17 3.73 5.96 3.49
N VAL A 18 3.91 5.03 2.54
CA VAL A 18 4.45 3.68 2.79
C VAL A 18 5.80 3.75 3.50
N TRP A 19 6.74 4.57 3.00
CA TRP A 19 8.06 4.71 3.60
C TRP A 19 8.00 5.33 5.00
N ARG A 20 7.16 6.34 5.19
CA ARG A 20 6.97 6.97 6.50
C ARG A 20 6.44 5.97 7.53
N ALA A 21 5.52 5.09 7.14
CA ALA A 21 4.95 4.11 8.07
C ALA A 21 5.99 3.11 8.60
N VAL A 22 7.03 2.79 7.83
CA VAL A 22 8.08 1.83 8.23
C VAL A 22 9.34 2.48 8.82
N ASP A 23 9.47 3.81 8.72
CA ASP A 23 10.64 4.53 9.19
C ASP A 23 10.80 4.43 10.71
N GLY A 24 12.00 4.05 11.17
CA GLY A 24 12.33 3.92 12.60
C GLY A 24 11.65 2.77 13.35
N VAL A 25 10.91 1.87 12.68
CA VAL A 25 10.31 0.69 13.34
C VAL A 25 11.36 -0.37 13.62
N ASP A 26 11.28 -1.02 14.79
CA ASP A 26 12.08 -2.21 15.07
C ASP A 26 11.81 -3.33 14.06
N GLU A 27 12.84 -4.04 13.62
CA GLU A 27 12.70 -5.01 12.55
C GLU A 27 11.80 -6.21 12.94
N TYR A 28 11.76 -6.61 14.21
CA TYR A 28 10.82 -7.64 14.65
C TYR A 28 9.37 -7.15 14.55
N ASP A 29 9.09 -5.93 15.02
CA ASP A 29 7.75 -5.33 14.92
C ASP A 29 7.32 -5.11 13.46
N ALA A 30 8.26 -4.80 12.57
CA ALA A 30 7.99 -4.61 11.15
C ALA A 30 7.67 -5.93 10.41
N ARG A 31 8.08 -7.08 10.96
CA ARG A 31 7.90 -8.41 10.36
C ARG A 31 6.78 -9.23 10.97
N ARG A 32 6.51 -9.05 12.26
CA ARG A 32 5.53 -9.90 12.97
C ARG A 32 4.10 -9.58 12.52
N PRO A 33 3.18 -10.56 12.59
CA PRO A 33 1.76 -10.32 12.42
C PRO A 33 1.23 -9.21 13.35
N LEU A 34 0.47 -8.26 12.78
CA LEU A 34 -0.25 -7.21 13.49
C LEU A 34 -1.78 -7.33 13.32
N THR A 35 -2.23 -8.30 12.52
CA THR A 35 -3.65 -8.62 12.33
C THR A 35 -3.88 -10.12 12.40
N PRO A 36 -5.14 -10.59 12.62
CA PRO A 36 -5.47 -12.01 12.57
C PRO A 36 -5.17 -12.69 11.22
N SER A 37 -5.08 -11.93 10.12
CA SER A 37 -4.73 -12.42 8.79
C SER A 37 -3.22 -12.49 8.53
N GLY A 38 -2.38 -12.12 9.51
CA GLY A 38 -0.93 -12.15 9.35
C GLY A 38 -0.31 -10.89 8.73
N THR A 39 -1.12 -9.85 8.45
CA THR A 39 -0.64 -8.62 7.82
C THR A 39 0.39 -7.94 8.71
N ASN A 40 1.51 -7.55 8.10
CA ASN A 40 2.66 -6.91 8.75
C ASN A 40 3.23 -5.82 7.84
N LEU A 41 4.08 -4.94 8.40
CA LEU A 41 4.56 -3.76 7.69
C LEU A 41 5.43 -4.09 6.47
N LEU A 42 6.49 -4.88 6.66
CA LEU A 42 7.43 -5.19 5.57
C LEU A 42 6.82 -6.08 4.49
N GLY A 43 5.85 -6.93 4.87
CA GLY A 43 5.04 -7.69 3.94
C GLY A 43 4.25 -6.80 2.99
N LEU A 44 3.62 -5.73 3.50
CA LEU A 44 2.92 -4.78 2.64
C LEU A 44 3.88 -3.99 1.72
N VAL A 45 5.10 -3.66 2.18
CA VAL A 45 6.12 -3.03 1.32
C VAL A 45 6.55 -3.97 0.18
N LYS A 46 6.80 -5.24 0.51
CA LYS A 46 7.17 -6.28 -0.48
C LYS A 46 6.04 -6.52 -1.49
N HIS A 47 4.80 -6.62 -1.01
CA HIS A 47 3.61 -6.75 -1.84
C HIS A 47 3.47 -5.60 -2.83
N LEU A 48 3.56 -4.35 -2.35
CA LEU A 48 3.44 -3.17 -3.21
C LEU A 48 4.53 -3.10 -4.29
N ALA A 49 5.77 -3.46 -3.94
CA ALA A 49 6.85 -3.55 -4.93
C ALA A 49 6.58 -4.65 -5.98
N THR A 50 6.06 -5.80 -5.54
CA THR A 50 5.76 -6.96 -6.40
C THR A 50 4.62 -6.63 -7.36
N VAL A 51 3.51 -6.13 -6.84
CA VAL A 51 2.34 -5.70 -7.63
C VAL A 51 2.74 -4.64 -8.64
N GLU A 52 3.41 -3.56 -8.19
CA GLU A 52 3.77 -2.47 -9.07
C GLU A 52 4.68 -2.91 -10.22
N TYR A 53 5.70 -3.72 -9.91
CA TYR A 53 6.57 -4.27 -10.94
C TYR A 53 5.84 -5.22 -11.90
N GLY A 54 4.99 -6.10 -11.40
CA GLY A 54 4.22 -7.03 -12.22
C GLY A 54 3.32 -6.32 -13.24
N TYR A 55 2.59 -5.28 -12.80
CA TYR A 55 1.76 -4.50 -13.71
C TYR A 55 2.59 -3.70 -14.73
N VAL A 56 3.67 -3.04 -14.30
CA VAL A 56 4.46 -2.21 -15.23
C VAL A 56 5.29 -3.07 -16.17
N ALA A 57 6.06 -4.03 -15.68
CA ALA A 57 6.95 -4.81 -16.53
C ALA A 57 6.17 -5.88 -17.33
N ARG A 58 5.42 -6.75 -16.64
CA ARG A 58 4.77 -7.91 -17.28
C ARG A 58 3.51 -7.52 -18.04
N CYS A 59 2.61 -6.75 -17.44
CA CYS A 59 1.32 -6.45 -18.08
C CYS A 59 1.42 -5.40 -19.19
N SER A 60 2.35 -4.45 -19.12
CA SER A 60 2.53 -3.45 -20.20
C SER A 60 3.56 -3.85 -21.26
N GLY A 61 4.35 -4.90 -21.01
CA GLY A 61 5.45 -5.33 -21.89
C GLY A 61 6.66 -4.39 -21.88
N PHE A 62 6.71 -3.42 -20.96
CA PHE A 62 7.89 -2.58 -20.76
C PHE A 62 9.02 -3.41 -20.16
N ALA A 63 10.21 -3.38 -20.78
CA ALA A 63 11.30 -4.27 -20.41
C ALA A 63 11.72 -4.10 -18.93
N GLY A 64 11.51 -5.17 -18.15
CA GLY A 64 11.92 -5.30 -16.76
C GLY A 64 13.41 -5.62 -16.59
N ASP A 65 14.01 -5.10 -15.54
CA ASP A 65 15.42 -5.30 -15.16
C ASP A 65 15.60 -5.74 -13.70
N LEU A 66 14.50 -6.01 -13.00
CA LEU A 66 14.49 -6.42 -11.59
C LEU A 66 14.09 -7.90 -11.47
N ASP A 67 14.73 -8.56 -10.52
CA ASP A 67 14.50 -9.97 -10.18
C ASP A 67 13.68 -10.06 -8.89
N LEU A 68 12.56 -10.78 -8.95
CA LEU A 68 11.63 -11.00 -7.84
C LEU A 68 11.43 -12.52 -7.67
N PRO A 69 12.32 -13.20 -6.93
CA PRO A 69 12.36 -14.67 -6.83
C PRO A 69 11.24 -15.28 -5.97
N TRP A 70 10.16 -14.54 -5.72
CA TRP A 70 8.97 -14.94 -4.95
C TRP A 70 7.67 -14.64 -5.72
N ASP A 71 7.80 -14.37 -7.01
CA ASP A 71 6.73 -13.95 -7.93
C ASP A 71 6.75 -14.86 -9.19
N ASP A 72 7.13 -16.13 -9.01
CA ASP A 72 7.03 -17.20 -10.00
C ASP A 72 5.68 -17.95 -9.87
N GLU A 73 5.21 -18.59 -10.94
CA GLU A 73 3.89 -19.28 -10.97
C GLU A 73 3.75 -20.41 -9.93
N ASP A 74 4.87 -21.01 -9.51
CA ASP A 74 4.93 -22.13 -8.57
C ASP A 74 5.16 -21.69 -7.11
N ASP A 75 5.28 -20.38 -6.84
CA ASP A 75 5.54 -19.87 -5.50
C ASP A 75 4.36 -20.01 -4.54
N GLU A 76 4.66 -19.93 -3.25
CA GLU A 76 3.66 -19.96 -2.20
C GLU A 76 2.63 -18.83 -2.37
N VAL A 77 1.34 -19.17 -2.24
CA VAL A 77 0.28 -18.15 -2.18
C VAL A 77 0.61 -17.15 -1.07
N ASN A 78 0.64 -15.86 -1.41
CA ASN A 78 1.00 -14.77 -0.50
C ASN A 78 2.50 -14.71 -0.10
N ALA A 79 3.41 -15.31 -0.88
CA ALA A 79 4.86 -15.22 -0.64
C ALA A 79 5.36 -13.76 -0.57
N ASP A 80 4.70 -12.83 -1.25
CA ASP A 80 4.99 -11.40 -1.25
C ASP A 80 4.44 -10.63 -0.04
N LEU A 81 3.59 -11.23 0.80
CA LEU A 81 2.96 -10.60 1.96
C LEU A 81 3.74 -10.77 3.27
N TRP A 82 4.94 -11.33 3.23
CA TRP A 82 5.85 -11.46 4.37
C TRP A 82 7.31 -11.63 3.92
N LEU A 83 8.24 -11.49 4.86
CA LEU A 83 9.67 -11.67 4.60
C LEU A 83 10.20 -12.91 5.32
N THR A 84 11.00 -13.70 4.60
CA THR A 84 11.78 -14.78 5.20
C THR A 84 12.95 -14.23 6.04
N PRO A 85 13.58 -15.05 6.91
CA PRO A 85 14.74 -14.63 7.69
C PRO A 85 15.96 -14.20 6.86
N ASP A 86 16.11 -14.74 5.65
CA ASP A 86 17.21 -14.42 4.72
C ASP A 86 16.97 -13.14 3.90
N GLN A 87 15.72 -12.70 3.77
CA GLN A 87 15.37 -11.43 3.15
C GLN A 87 15.60 -10.29 4.13
N SER A 88 16.38 -9.27 3.77
CA SER A 88 16.59 -8.10 4.63
C SER A 88 15.51 -7.02 4.42
N ALA A 89 15.12 -6.30 5.47
CA ALA A 89 14.21 -5.16 5.34
C ALA A 89 14.75 -4.12 4.32
N ARG A 90 16.05 -3.83 4.40
CA ARG A 90 16.73 -2.90 3.49
C ARG A 90 16.65 -3.31 2.02
N SER A 91 16.80 -4.61 1.71
CA SER A 91 16.71 -5.06 0.31
C SER A 91 15.30 -4.89 -0.25
N ILE A 92 14.27 -5.14 0.56
CA ILE A 92 12.87 -4.93 0.15
C ILE A 92 12.55 -3.44 -0.04
N ILE A 93 13.02 -2.57 0.85
CA ILE A 93 12.86 -1.11 0.69
C ILE A 93 13.59 -0.63 -0.58
N ASN A 94 14.81 -1.11 -0.82
CA ASN A 94 15.56 -0.76 -2.03
C ASN A 94 14.87 -1.27 -3.30
N LEU A 95 14.28 -2.47 -3.27
CA LEU A 95 13.47 -2.98 -4.37
C LEU A 95 12.28 -2.06 -4.64
N HIS A 96 11.53 -1.68 -3.61
CA HIS A 96 10.40 -0.75 -3.76
C HIS A 96 10.82 0.59 -4.40
N VAL A 97 12.00 1.13 -4.04
CA VAL A 97 12.56 2.33 -4.68
C VAL A 97 12.94 2.08 -6.15
N ALA A 98 13.54 0.94 -6.45
CA ALA A 98 13.92 0.57 -7.80
C ALA A 98 12.70 0.39 -8.72
N VAL A 99 11.64 -0.25 -8.21
CA VAL A 99 10.36 -0.43 -8.91
C VAL A 99 9.70 0.93 -9.18
N ALA A 100 9.69 1.83 -8.19
CA ALA A 100 9.19 3.19 -8.39
C ALA A 100 9.92 3.92 -9.54
N ALA A 101 11.25 3.80 -9.60
CA ALA A 101 12.05 4.38 -10.68
C ALA A 101 11.77 3.70 -12.02
N HIS A 102 11.54 2.39 -12.04
CA HIS A 102 11.14 1.64 -13.23
C HIS A 102 9.78 2.13 -13.79
N THR A 103 8.79 2.30 -12.92
CA THR A 103 7.47 2.86 -13.25
C THR A 103 7.55 4.25 -13.85
N GLU A 104 8.43 5.11 -13.31
CA GLU A 104 8.64 6.45 -13.86
C GLU A 104 9.28 6.44 -15.25
N ARG A 105 10.22 5.51 -15.51
CA ARG A 105 10.77 5.32 -16.87
C ARG A 105 9.69 4.86 -17.84
N ALA A 106 8.86 3.91 -17.45
CA ALA A 106 7.75 3.42 -18.27
C ALA A 106 6.74 4.54 -18.59
N ALA A 107 6.36 5.33 -17.57
CA ALA A 107 5.43 6.45 -17.74
C ALA A 107 5.97 7.59 -18.63
N ALA A 108 7.29 7.78 -18.65
CA ALA A 108 7.94 8.73 -19.55
C ALA A 108 8.06 8.20 -20.99
N ALA A 109 8.20 6.89 -21.17
CA ALA A 109 8.48 6.28 -22.47
C ALA A 109 7.23 5.86 -23.26
N LEU A 110 6.21 5.34 -22.59
CA LEU A 110 5.01 4.79 -23.22
C LEU A 110 3.94 5.86 -23.44
N PRO A 111 3.12 5.82 -24.51
CA PRO A 111 1.95 6.70 -24.64
C PRO A 111 0.82 6.33 -23.63
N PRO A 112 -0.13 7.24 -23.31
CA PRO A 112 -1.27 6.99 -22.41
C PRO A 112 -2.10 5.74 -22.73
N ASP A 113 -2.33 5.53 -24.00
CA ASP A 113 -3.13 4.45 -24.57
C ASP A 113 -2.28 3.25 -25.02
N ALA A 114 -1.01 3.17 -24.58
CA ALA A 114 -0.18 2.00 -24.81
C ALA A 114 -0.94 0.75 -24.34
N PRO A 115 -1.09 -0.27 -25.20
CA PRO A 115 -1.85 -1.47 -24.85
C PRO A 115 -1.16 -2.21 -23.71
N ALA A 116 -1.97 -2.76 -22.81
CA ALA A 116 -1.52 -3.61 -21.72
C ALA A 116 -2.54 -4.73 -21.51
N THR A 117 -2.09 -5.87 -20.98
CA THR A 117 -2.93 -7.03 -20.73
C THR A 117 -2.73 -7.54 -19.31
N VAL A 118 -3.83 -7.67 -18.55
CA VAL A 118 -3.83 -8.16 -17.17
C VAL A 118 -4.65 -9.44 -17.09
N PRO A 119 -4.00 -10.63 -17.12
CA PRO A 119 -4.70 -11.92 -17.28
C PRO A 119 -5.74 -12.23 -16.19
N TRP A 120 -5.56 -11.71 -14.98
CA TRP A 120 -6.45 -11.94 -13.84
C TRP A 120 -7.60 -10.93 -13.72
N TRP A 121 -7.67 -9.92 -14.59
CA TRP A 121 -8.82 -9.01 -14.64
C TRP A 121 -9.97 -9.63 -15.42
N ARG A 122 -11.20 -9.23 -15.07
CA ARG A 122 -12.42 -9.63 -15.79
C ARG A 122 -12.38 -9.21 -17.26
N GLU A 123 -11.86 -8.02 -17.53
CA GLU A 123 -11.54 -7.51 -18.87
C GLU A 123 -10.02 -7.38 -18.94
N PRO A 124 -9.30 -8.36 -19.53
CA PRO A 124 -7.84 -8.39 -19.50
C PRO A 124 -7.18 -7.25 -20.28
N GLU A 125 -7.78 -6.86 -21.41
CA GLU A 125 -7.24 -5.80 -22.26
C GLU A 125 -7.48 -4.42 -21.65
N THR A 126 -6.42 -3.63 -21.55
CA THR A 126 -6.44 -2.32 -20.91
C THR A 126 -5.35 -1.42 -21.51
N THR A 127 -5.08 -0.28 -20.88
CA THR A 127 -4.02 0.64 -21.27
C THR A 127 -3.08 0.93 -20.11
N PHE A 128 -1.88 1.40 -20.43
CA PHE A 128 -0.87 1.75 -19.43
C PHE A 128 -1.37 2.76 -18.39
N ASP A 129 -2.08 3.82 -18.80
CA ASP A 129 -2.61 4.78 -17.83
C ASP A 129 -3.71 4.17 -16.92
N ARG A 130 -4.45 3.16 -17.39
CA ARG A 130 -5.38 2.41 -16.53
C ARG A 130 -4.63 1.54 -15.52
N LEU A 131 -3.44 1.03 -15.87
CA LEU A 131 -2.56 0.38 -14.89
C LEU A 131 -2.09 1.38 -13.83
N LEU A 132 -1.68 2.59 -14.22
CA LEU A 132 -1.29 3.64 -13.26
C LEU A 132 -2.44 4.01 -12.32
N VAL A 133 -3.68 4.12 -12.82
CA VAL A 133 -4.86 4.33 -11.97
C VAL A 133 -5.01 3.21 -10.94
N HIS A 134 -4.89 1.95 -11.36
CA HIS A 134 -4.95 0.82 -10.45
C HIS A 134 -3.84 0.89 -9.39
N LEU A 135 -2.60 1.18 -9.79
CA LEU A 135 -1.45 1.28 -8.88
C LEU A 135 -1.58 2.42 -7.88
N VAL A 136 -2.15 3.56 -8.27
CA VAL A 136 -2.47 4.66 -7.34
C VAL A 136 -3.46 4.18 -6.28
N ALA A 137 -4.54 3.50 -6.69
CA ALA A 137 -5.55 2.99 -5.79
C ALA A 137 -4.98 1.93 -4.83
N GLU A 138 -4.25 0.96 -5.37
CA GLU A 138 -3.62 -0.13 -4.60
C GLU A 138 -2.65 0.42 -3.55
N THR A 139 -1.74 1.31 -3.98
CA THR A 139 -0.72 1.88 -3.09
C THR A 139 -1.36 2.78 -2.03
N ALA A 140 -2.35 3.59 -2.39
CA ALA A 140 -3.05 4.45 -1.43
C ALA A 140 -3.81 3.62 -0.37
N GLN A 141 -4.46 2.53 -0.79
CA GLN A 141 -5.18 1.65 0.13
C GLN A 141 -4.22 0.99 1.13
N HIS A 142 -3.09 0.44 0.66
CA HIS A 142 -2.11 -0.19 1.53
C HIS A 142 -1.29 0.80 2.36
N ALA A 143 -1.10 2.04 1.90
CA ALA A 143 -0.55 3.11 2.73
C ALA A 143 -1.44 3.37 3.96
N GLY A 144 -2.76 3.44 3.78
CA GLY A 144 -3.70 3.56 4.91
C GLY A 144 -3.67 2.35 5.84
N HIS A 145 -3.53 1.12 5.31
CA HIS A 145 -3.32 -0.06 6.15
C HIS A 145 -2.05 0.05 6.99
N LEU A 146 -0.93 0.41 6.36
CA LEU A 146 0.37 0.58 7.02
C LEU A 146 0.30 1.63 8.14
N GLU A 147 -0.40 2.74 7.94
CA GLU A 147 -0.60 3.78 8.96
C GLU A 147 -1.35 3.25 10.19
N ILE A 148 -2.41 2.45 10.01
CA ILE A 148 -3.13 1.83 11.13
C ILE A 148 -2.28 0.76 11.83
N LEU A 149 -1.51 -0.02 11.09
CA LEU A 149 -0.58 -0.98 11.69
C LEU A 149 0.52 -0.26 12.49
N ARG A 150 1.00 0.87 11.99
CA ARG A 150 1.96 1.72 12.69
C ARG A 150 1.37 2.30 13.97
N GLU A 151 0.15 2.83 13.91
CA GLU A 151 -0.57 3.34 15.09
C GLU A 151 -0.72 2.28 16.20
N GLN A 152 -0.89 0.99 15.85
CA GLN A 152 -0.93 -0.09 16.83
C GLN A 152 0.40 -0.34 17.56
N LEU A 153 1.54 0.04 16.96
CA LEU A 153 2.86 -0.19 17.52
C LEU A 153 3.27 0.93 18.49
N ASP A 154 3.10 2.19 18.10
CA ASP A 154 3.62 3.34 18.84
C ASP A 154 2.56 4.39 19.20
N GLY A 155 1.28 4.13 18.87
CA GLY A 155 0.18 5.07 19.07
C GLY A 155 0.22 6.29 18.14
N GLN A 156 1.17 6.34 17.20
CA GLN A 156 1.32 7.45 16.26
C GLN A 156 0.55 7.15 14.97
N GLY A 157 -0.76 7.37 15.01
CA GLY A 157 -1.55 7.49 13.78
C GLY A 157 -1.20 8.80 13.07
N ASP A 158 -0.85 8.73 11.78
CA ASP A 158 -0.53 9.85 10.89
C ASP A 158 0.20 11.02 11.59
N ALA A 159 1.41 10.75 12.10
CA ALA A 159 2.24 11.72 12.84
C ALA A 159 2.56 13.04 12.09
N TRP A 160 2.06 13.20 10.86
CA TRP A 160 2.34 14.30 9.96
C TRP A 160 1.09 15.07 9.51
N ASP A 161 -0.10 14.71 9.99
CA ASP A 161 -1.20 15.68 10.09
C ASP A 161 -0.77 16.74 11.12
N ALA A 162 -0.43 17.94 10.63
CA ALA A 162 0.03 19.04 11.48
C ALA A 162 -0.94 19.30 12.65
N ASP A 163 -2.24 19.08 12.43
CA ASP A 163 -3.28 19.21 13.46
C ASP A 163 -3.14 18.15 14.57
N ARG A 164 -2.62 16.94 14.26
CA ARG A 164 -2.35 15.91 15.28
C ARG A 164 -1.17 16.26 16.18
N SER A 165 -0.14 16.91 15.64
CA SER A 165 1.04 17.33 16.41
C SER A 165 0.72 18.41 17.46
N GLU A 166 -0.40 19.11 17.32
CA GLU A 166 -0.89 20.12 18.27
C GLU A 166 -1.74 19.54 19.42
N ARG A 167 -2.05 18.23 19.38
CA ARG A 167 -2.97 17.57 20.32
C ARG A 167 -2.22 16.65 21.28
N ASP A 168 -2.37 16.90 22.58
CA ASP A 168 -1.79 16.05 23.62
C ASP A 168 -2.59 14.74 23.85
N ALA A 169 -2.03 13.84 24.65
CA ALA A 169 -2.67 12.56 24.99
C ALA A 169 -4.04 12.72 25.67
N SER A 170 -4.25 13.83 26.41
CA SER A 170 -5.52 14.08 27.10
C SER A 170 -6.63 14.44 26.11
N TRP A 171 -6.29 15.20 25.07
CA TRP A 171 -7.18 15.51 23.97
C TRP A 171 -7.62 14.23 23.25
N TRP A 172 -6.67 13.34 22.92
CA TRP A 172 -6.97 12.06 22.27
C TRP A 172 -7.85 11.15 23.13
N ALA A 173 -7.57 11.04 24.43
CA ALA A 173 -8.41 10.29 25.35
C ALA A 173 -9.85 10.84 25.41
N ALA A 174 -10.00 12.18 25.46
CA ALA A 174 -11.31 12.82 25.43
C ALA A 174 -12.04 12.59 24.09
N GLN A 175 -11.31 12.63 22.98
CA GLN A 175 -11.87 12.35 21.66
C GLN A 175 -12.37 10.91 21.53
N VAL A 176 -11.55 9.93 21.94
CA VAL A 176 -11.94 8.51 21.96
C VAL A 176 -13.16 8.31 22.86
N GLY A 177 -13.18 8.90 24.06
CA GLY A 177 -14.33 8.81 24.96
C GLY A 177 -15.62 9.39 24.39
N ARG A 178 -15.54 10.51 23.64
CA ARG A 178 -16.70 11.07 22.94
C ARG A 178 -17.22 10.14 21.84
N ILE A 179 -16.32 9.53 21.07
CA ILE A 179 -16.69 8.58 20.01
C ILE A 179 -17.36 7.35 20.62
N GLU A 180 -16.78 6.78 21.68
CA GLU A 180 -17.32 5.59 22.35
C GLU A 180 -18.69 5.87 22.97
N ALA A 181 -18.84 7.00 23.67
CA ALA A 181 -20.13 7.40 24.25
C ALA A 181 -21.23 7.56 23.19
N ALA A 182 -20.88 8.04 21.98
CA ALA A 182 -21.81 8.12 20.86
C ALA A 182 -22.17 6.75 20.26
N ALA A 183 -21.25 5.77 20.33
CA ALA A 183 -21.47 4.41 19.86
C ALA A 183 -22.25 3.54 20.86
N GLU A 184 -22.15 3.83 22.17
CA GLU A 184 -22.71 3.00 23.23
C GLU A 184 -24.21 2.67 23.11
N PRO A 185 -25.11 3.59 22.69
CA PRO A 185 -26.53 3.25 22.50
C PRO A 185 -26.78 2.14 21.46
N PHE A 186 -25.81 1.86 20.59
CA PHE A 186 -25.91 0.81 19.58
C PHE A 186 -25.38 -0.55 20.05
N ARG A 187 -24.70 -0.62 21.20
CA ARG A 187 -24.17 -1.88 21.76
C ARG A 187 -25.31 -2.86 22.03
N GLY A 188 -25.33 -3.97 21.29
CA GLY A 188 -26.37 -4.99 21.42
C GLY A 188 -27.75 -4.59 20.90
N SER A 189 -27.86 -3.46 20.18
CA SER A 189 -29.15 -2.95 19.68
C SER A 189 -29.76 -3.78 18.54
N GLY A 190 -28.95 -4.61 17.88
CA GLY A 190 -29.33 -5.33 16.66
C GLY A 190 -29.38 -4.45 15.41
N ALA A 191 -29.09 -3.15 15.52
CA ALA A 191 -28.93 -2.27 14.36
C ALA A 191 -27.72 -2.72 13.52
N THR A 192 -27.88 -2.75 12.20
CA THR A 192 -26.83 -3.13 11.26
C THR A 192 -26.60 -2.01 10.24
N VAL A 193 -25.33 -1.78 9.90
CA VAL A 193 -24.97 -0.87 8.81
C VAL A 193 -25.22 -1.60 7.49
N ALA A 194 -26.18 -1.12 6.70
CA ALA A 194 -26.42 -1.65 5.37
C ALA A 194 -25.41 -1.07 4.38
N ALA A 195 -24.65 -1.92 3.70
CA ALA A 195 -23.81 -1.49 2.60
C ALA A 195 -24.68 -0.95 1.45
N VAL A 196 -24.44 0.29 1.04
CA VAL A 196 -25.03 0.83 -0.19
C VAL A 196 -24.27 0.23 -1.36
N ARG A 197 -24.96 -0.54 -2.21
CA ARG A 197 -24.40 -0.97 -3.50
C ARG A 197 -24.55 0.19 -4.48
N ALA A 198 -23.42 0.70 -4.98
CA ALA A 198 -23.39 1.65 -6.10
C ALA A 198 -23.69 0.95 -7.43
#